data_AF-A0A5B7WXU3-F1
#
_entry.id   AF-A0A5B7WXU3-F1
#
_cell.length_a   1.000
_cell.length_b   1.000
_cell.length_c   1.000
_cell.angle_alpha   90.00
_cell.angle_beta   90.00
_cell.angle_gamma   90.00
#
_symmetry.space_group_name_H-M   'P 1'
#
loop_
_entity.id
_entity.type
_entity.pdbx_description
1 polymer ?
#
loop_
_entity_poly.entity_id
_entity_poly.type
_entity_poly.pdbx_seq_one_letter_code
_entity_poly.pdbx_strand_id
1 'polypeptide(L)'
;MSTHERSRLARWLLPRGKEPDPRFTLANERTFLAWIRTSLAFLAGGIALEAFTAASFSTPLRTWLALIVIGIGMLIAGGAAFRWLRVERRMREDSPLPVPAIVPLLGFGAVAAAVAAVAMILANGF
;
A
#
# COMPACT_ATOMS: atom_id res chain seq x y z
N MET A 1 -36.91 -12.36 -1.00
CA MET A 1 -35.71 -13.22 -1.08
C MET A 1 -34.80 -12.66 -2.17
N SER A 2 -34.10 -11.55 -1.89
CA SER A 2 -33.27 -10.85 -2.88
C SER A 2 -31.89 -11.47 -2.92
N THR A 3 -31.64 -12.32 -3.92
CA THR A 3 -30.31 -12.81 -4.27
C THR A 3 -29.46 -11.62 -4.68
N HIS A 4 -28.63 -11.10 -3.77
CA HIS A 4 -27.64 -10.09 -4.10
C HIS A 4 -26.73 -10.64 -5.20
N GLU A 5 -26.88 -10.09 -6.41
CA GLU A 5 -26.04 -10.42 -7.55
C GLU A 5 -24.59 -10.13 -7.20
N ARG A 6 -23.79 -11.19 -7.03
CA ARG A 6 -22.36 -11.06 -6.81
C ARG A 6 -21.74 -10.25 -7.94
N SER A 7 -21.14 -9.10 -7.60
CA SER A 7 -20.25 -8.35 -8.50
C SER A 7 -19.28 -9.34 -9.16
N ARG A 8 -19.17 -9.33 -10.50
CA ARG A 8 -18.34 -10.30 -11.26
C ARG A 8 -16.90 -10.35 -10.74
N LEU A 9 -16.41 -9.22 -10.22
CA LEU A 9 -15.10 -9.08 -9.59
C LEU A 9 -14.96 -9.90 -8.31
N ALA A 10 -15.99 -9.91 -7.45
CA ALA A 10 -15.99 -10.70 -6.21
C ALA A 10 -15.96 -12.21 -6.51
N ARG A 11 -16.69 -12.66 -7.53
CA ARG A 11 -16.65 -14.06 -7.98
C ARG A 11 -15.29 -14.47 -8.53
N TRP A 12 -14.59 -13.56 -9.20
CA TRP A 12 -13.27 -13.85 -9.79
C TRP A 12 -12.16 -13.83 -8.75
N LEU A 13 -12.17 -12.85 -7.84
CA LEU A 13 -11.15 -12.70 -6.79
C LEU A 13 -11.34 -13.67 -5.62
N LEU A 14 -12.59 -14.03 -5.28
CA LEU A 14 -12.95 -14.85 -4.12
C LEU A 14 -13.90 -15.99 -4.52
N PRO A 15 -13.43 -16.96 -5.32
CA PRO A 15 -14.30 -18.00 -5.91
C PRO A 15 -14.78 -19.08 -4.92
N ARG A 16 -14.23 -19.17 -3.70
CA ARG A 16 -14.48 -20.27 -2.74
C ARG A 16 -14.69 -19.78 -1.30
N GLY A 17 -15.35 -20.60 -0.50
CA GLY A 17 -15.62 -20.38 0.93
C GLY A 17 -16.99 -19.76 1.22
N LYS A 18 -17.36 -19.67 2.51
CA LYS A 18 -18.61 -19.05 2.95
C LYS A 18 -18.45 -17.54 3.04
N GLU A 19 -19.53 -16.80 2.82
CA GLU A 19 -19.52 -15.34 2.99
C GLU A 19 -19.12 -15.02 4.44
N PRO A 20 -18.06 -14.22 4.67
CA PRO A 20 -17.69 -13.81 6.02
C PRO A 20 -18.80 -12.96 6.64
N ASP A 21 -18.84 -12.93 7.97
CA ASP A 21 -19.71 -12.00 8.69
C ASP A 21 -19.41 -10.55 8.25
N PRO A 22 -20.42 -9.79 7.78
CA PRO A 22 -20.25 -8.44 7.23
C PRO A 22 -19.43 -7.50 8.11
N ARG A 23 -19.47 -7.66 9.45
CA ARG A 23 -18.70 -6.79 10.36
C ARG A 23 -17.19 -6.92 10.16
N PHE A 24 -16.69 -8.13 9.86
CA PHE A 24 -15.26 -8.38 9.67
C PHE A 24 -14.78 -7.89 8.31
N THR A 25 -15.59 -8.06 7.27
CA THR A 25 -15.34 -7.49 5.95
C THR A 25 -15.26 -5.96 6.02
N LEU A 26 -16.23 -5.30 6.67
CA LEU A 26 -16.23 -3.84 6.86
C LEU A 26 -15.04 -3.34 7.69
N ALA A 27 -14.58 -4.11 8.69
CA ALA A 27 -13.37 -3.79 9.43
C ALA A 27 -12.10 -3.88 8.57
N ASN A 28 -12.02 -4.91 7.71
CA ASN A 28 -10.90 -5.09 6.80
C ASN A 28 -10.85 -3.98 5.74
N GLU A 29 -12.00 -3.59 5.20
CA GLU A 29 -12.15 -2.46 4.28
C GLU A 29 -11.70 -1.14 4.89
N ARG A 30 -12.12 -0.81 6.12
CA ARG A 30 -11.64 0.41 6.81
C ARG A 30 -10.12 0.45 6.94
N THR A 31 -9.52 -0.69 7.27
CA THR A 31 -8.06 -0.78 7.37
C THR A 31 -7.40 -0.62 6.00
N PHE A 32 -7.97 -1.21 4.95
CA PHE A 32 -7.52 -1.01 3.57
C PHE A 32 -7.60 0.47 3.17
N LEU A 33 -8.74 1.14 3.39
CA LEU A 33 -8.93 2.54 3.04
C LEU A 33 -8.00 3.49 3.81
N ALA A 34 -7.71 3.19 5.08
CA ALA A 34 -6.72 3.94 5.86
C ALA A 34 -5.31 3.83 5.25
N TRP A 35 -4.94 2.66 4.75
CA TRP A 35 -3.65 2.45 4.09
C TRP A 35 -3.59 3.12 2.72
N ILE A 36 -4.68 3.04 1.95
CA ILE A 36 -4.78 3.76 0.66
C ILE A 36 -4.64 5.27 0.86
N ARG A 37 -5.29 5.84 1.88
CA ARG A 37 -5.11 7.27 2.21
C ARG A 37 -3.64 7.63 2.43
N THR A 38 -2.93 6.79 3.18
CA THR A 38 -1.50 6.99 3.43
C THR A 38 -0.71 6.91 2.13
N SER A 39 -0.96 5.89 1.29
CA SER A 39 -0.30 5.77 -0.02
C SER A 39 -0.52 6.99 -0.92
N LEU A 40 -1.73 7.53 -0.96
CA LEU A 40 -2.08 8.70 -1.76
C LEU A 40 -1.36 9.96 -1.26
N ALA A 41 -1.19 10.12 0.05
CA ALA A 41 -0.41 11.22 0.62
C ALA A 41 1.06 11.16 0.18
N PHE A 42 1.66 9.97 0.15
CA PHE A 42 3.02 9.78 -0.38
C PHE A 42 3.09 10.06 -1.88
N LEU A 43 2.16 9.55 -2.68
CA LEU A 43 2.12 9.83 -4.12
C LEU A 43 2.02 11.34 -4.40
N ALA A 44 1.08 12.02 -3.75
CA ALA A 44 0.92 13.46 -3.88
C ALA A 44 2.17 14.23 -3.41
N GLY A 45 2.78 13.81 -2.30
CA GLY A 45 4.00 14.40 -1.77
C GLY A 45 5.19 14.27 -2.71
N GLY A 46 5.38 13.11 -3.35
CA GLY A 46 6.46 12.91 -4.32
C GLY A 46 6.27 13.69 -5.61
N ILE A 47 5.02 13.80 -6.10
CA ILE A 47 4.68 14.67 -7.24
C ILE A 47 4.93 16.14 -6.89
N ALA A 48 4.48 16.59 -5.72
CA ALA A 48 4.71 17.95 -5.25
C ALA A 48 6.21 18.24 -5.08
N LEU A 49 6.99 17.27 -4.62
CA LEU A 49 8.43 17.42 -4.49
C LEU A 49 9.08 17.67 -5.86
N GLU A 50 8.71 16.91 -6.89
CA GLU A 50 9.18 17.17 -8.26
C GLU A 50 8.76 18.56 -8.72
N ALA A 51 7.47 18.90 -8.61
CA ALA A 51 6.92 20.11 -9.16
C ALA A 51 7.46 21.40 -8.51
N PHE A 52 7.63 21.41 -7.18
CA PHE A 52 7.93 22.63 -6.43
C PHE A 52 9.39 22.82 -6.08
N THR A 53 10.25 21.81 -6.20
CA THR A 53 11.65 21.93 -5.79
C THR A 53 12.64 22.13 -6.94
N ALA A 54 12.12 22.42 -8.15
CA ALA A 54 12.89 22.66 -9.37
C ALA A 54 13.98 23.74 -9.23
N ALA A 55 13.71 24.77 -8.43
CA ALA A 55 14.59 25.92 -8.27
C ALA A 55 15.64 25.78 -7.16
N SER A 56 15.52 24.75 -6.30
CA SER A 56 16.30 24.64 -5.06
C SER A 56 17.25 23.45 -5.02
N PHE A 57 17.04 22.42 -5.85
CA PHE A 57 17.88 21.21 -5.89
C PHE A 57 18.34 20.88 -7.31
N SER A 58 19.47 20.16 -7.40
CA SER A 58 19.93 19.62 -8.67
C SER A 58 18.92 18.62 -9.25
N THR A 59 18.75 18.65 -10.58
CA THR A 59 17.80 17.79 -11.31
C THR A 59 17.88 16.30 -10.94
N PRO A 60 19.06 15.69 -10.75
CA PRO A 60 19.16 14.28 -10.37
C PRO A 60 18.60 14.03 -8.96
N LEU A 61 18.99 14.85 -7.99
CA LEU A 61 18.61 14.67 -6.59
C LEU A 61 17.10 14.76 -6.40
N ARG A 62 16.48 15.80 -6.98
CA ARG A 62 15.03 16.01 -6.94
C ARG A 62 14.27 14.82 -7.54
N THR A 63 14.69 14.37 -8.72
CA THR A 63 14.05 13.24 -9.42
C THR A 63 14.13 11.97 -8.57
N TRP A 64 15.29 11.67 -7.99
CA TRP A 64 15.47 10.49 -7.13
C TRP A 64 14.61 10.55 -5.89
N LEU A 65 14.55 11.70 -5.20
CA LEU A 65 13.70 11.84 -4.02
C LEU A 65 12.22 11.68 -4.36
N ALA A 66 11.76 12.27 -5.45
CA ALA A 66 10.38 12.12 -5.91
C ALA A 66 10.05 10.64 -6.20
N LEU A 67 10.93 9.94 -6.91
CA LEU A 67 10.78 8.51 -7.22
C LEU A 67 10.71 7.65 -5.97
N ILE A 68 11.55 7.91 -4.95
CA ILE A 68 11.54 7.16 -3.70
C ILE A 68 10.23 7.36 -2.95
N VAL A 69 9.80 8.62 -2.81
CA VAL A 69 8.56 8.97 -2.10
C VAL A 69 7.34 8.34 -2.80
N ILE A 70 7.29 8.41 -4.13
CA ILE A 70 6.26 7.75 -4.95
C ILE A 70 6.33 6.22 -4.78
N GLY A 71 7.53 5.65 -4.83
CA GLY A 71 7.76 4.21 -4.65
C GLY A 71 7.24 3.69 -3.31
N ILE A 72 7.48 4.43 -2.21
CA ILE A 72 6.92 4.11 -0.89
C ILE A 72 5.39 4.11 -0.95
N GLY A 73 4.77 5.12 -1.57
CA GLY A 73 3.32 5.16 -1.78
C GLY A 73 2.80 3.92 -2.51
N MET A 74 3.44 3.54 -3.62
CA MET A 74 3.08 2.34 -4.39
C MET A 74 3.20 1.06 -3.58
N LEU A 75 4.26 0.91 -2.78
CA LEU A 75 4.46 -0.25 -1.90
C LEU A 75 3.35 -0.34 -0.84
N ILE A 76 3.00 0.78 -0.20
CA ILE A 76 1.90 0.83 0.77
C ILE A 76 0.57 0.40 0.11
N ALA A 77 0.27 0.90 -1.09
CA ALA A 77 -0.94 0.57 -1.82
C ALA A 77 -1.01 -0.93 -2.20
N GLY A 78 0.04 -1.46 -2.82
CA GLY A 78 0.11 -2.88 -3.19
C GLY A 78 0.06 -3.79 -1.96
N GLY A 79 0.74 -3.38 -0.90
CA GLY A 79 0.72 -4.02 0.41
C GLY A 79 -0.68 -4.11 1.04
N ALA A 80 -1.42 -3.00 0.99
CA ALA A 80 -2.79 -2.93 1.48
C ALA A 80 -3.71 -3.89 0.70
N ALA A 81 -3.59 -3.94 -0.63
CA ALA A 81 -4.38 -4.83 -1.48
C ALA A 81 -4.09 -6.30 -1.22
N PHE A 82 -2.82 -6.69 -1.12
CA PHE A 82 -2.43 -8.07 -0.81
C PHE A 82 -2.90 -8.49 0.58
N ARG A 83 -2.75 -7.61 1.59
CA ARG A 83 -3.26 -7.85 2.95
C ARG A 83 -4.77 -8.09 2.92
N TRP A 84 -5.50 -7.21 2.23
CA TRP A 84 -6.96 -7.28 2.14
C TRP A 84 -7.41 -8.61 1.53
N LEU A 85 -6.85 -9.00 0.38
CA LEU A 85 -7.16 -10.28 -0.29
C LEU A 85 -6.84 -11.50 0.58
N ARG A 86 -5.68 -11.50 1.26
CA ARG A 86 -5.24 -12.63 2.09
C ARG A 86 -6.12 -12.81 3.32
N VAL A 87 -6.54 -11.71 3.95
CA VAL A 87 -7.44 -11.73 5.11
C VAL A 87 -8.83 -12.18 4.69
N GLU A 88 -9.39 -11.61 3.62
CA GLU A 88 -10.71 -11.95 3.10
C GLU A 88 -10.80 -13.43 2.70
N ARG A 89 -9.78 -13.97 2.02
CA ARG A 89 -9.73 -15.39 1.67
C ARG A 89 -9.70 -16.32 2.88
N ARG A 90 -8.94 -15.96 3.92
CA ARG A 90 -8.84 -16.77 5.15
C ARG A 90 -10.11 -16.72 5.99
N MET A 91 -10.79 -15.56 6.02
CA MET A 91 -12.12 -15.43 6.62
C MET A 91 -13.16 -16.32 5.92
N ARG A 92 -13.08 -16.46 4.59
CA ARG A 92 -13.98 -17.34 3.82
C ARG A 92 -13.73 -18.83 4.03
N GLU A 93 -12.48 -19.19 4.35
CA GLU A 93 -12.02 -20.57 4.56
C GLU A 93 -12.04 -20.99 6.05
N ASP A 94 -12.68 -20.21 6.95
CA ASP A 94 -12.69 -20.41 8.42
C ASP A 94 -11.31 -20.75 9.01
N SER A 95 -10.26 -20.21 8.39
CA SER A 95 -8.88 -20.53 8.70
C SER A 95 -8.29 -19.50 9.67
N PRO A 96 -7.27 -19.87 10.47
CA PRO A 96 -6.61 -18.94 11.38
C PRO A 96 -6.15 -17.68 10.64
N LEU A 97 -6.49 -16.52 11.20
CA LEU A 97 -6.12 -15.22 10.63
C LEU A 97 -4.59 -15.16 10.51
N PRO A 98 -4.05 -14.85 9.33
CA PRO A 98 -2.62 -14.82 9.12
C PRO A 98 -2.03 -13.67 9.93
N VAL A 99 -0.98 -13.96 10.72
CA VAL A 99 -0.13 -12.92 11.30
C VAL A 99 0.35 -12.04 10.14
N PRO A 100 0.17 -10.71 10.19
CA PRO A 100 0.34 -9.85 9.02
C PRO A 100 1.82 -9.66 8.72
N ALA A 101 2.45 -10.67 8.12
CA ALA A 101 3.86 -10.68 7.71
C ALA A 101 4.18 -9.63 6.60
N ILE A 102 3.15 -9.00 6.04
CA ILE A 102 3.30 -7.87 5.12
C ILE A 102 3.69 -6.57 5.85
N VAL A 103 3.38 -6.46 7.14
CA VAL A 103 3.77 -5.31 7.97
C VAL A 103 5.29 -5.23 8.10
N PRO A 104 6.02 -6.29 8.49
CA PRO A 104 7.48 -6.24 8.50
C PRO A 104 8.05 -6.10 7.09
N LEU A 105 7.49 -6.74 6.05
CA LEU A 105 8.03 -6.63 4.68
C LEU A 105 7.97 -5.19 4.14
N LEU A 106 6.82 -4.51 4.30
CA LEU A 106 6.68 -3.10 3.90
C LEU A 106 7.47 -2.17 4.81
N GLY A 107 7.54 -2.49 6.11
CA GLY A 107 8.39 -1.76 7.06
C GLY A 107 9.86 -1.82 6.65
N PHE A 108 10.39 -3.02 6.36
CA PHE A 108 11.76 -3.21 5.87
C PHE A 108 11.97 -2.54 4.51
N GLY A 109 11.02 -2.65 3.58
CA GLY A 109 11.10 -1.99 2.28
C GLY A 109 11.13 -0.47 2.40
N ALA A 110 10.29 0.12 3.24
CA ALA A 110 10.25 1.56 3.49
C ALA A 110 11.52 2.05 4.20
N VAL A 111 12.01 1.30 5.19
CA VAL A 111 13.26 1.62 5.88
C VAL A 111 14.44 1.51 4.93
N ALA A 112 14.52 0.47 4.10
CA ALA A 112 15.59 0.31 3.11
C ALA A 112 15.56 1.44 2.06
N ALA A 113 14.38 1.81 1.57
CA ALA A 113 14.22 2.93 0.64
C ALA A 113 14.63 4.27 1.28
N ALA A 114 14.26 4.51 2.54
CA ALA A 114 14.65 5.70 3.29
C ALA A 114 16.17 5.73 3.55
N VAL A 115 16.78 4.61 3.93
CA VAL A 115 18.23 4.50 4.11
C VAL A 115 18.96 4.73 2.80
N ALA A 116 18.48 4.18 1.68
CA ALA A 116 19.07 4.42 0.37
C ALA A 116 18.95 5.90 -0.05
N ALA A 117 17.81 6.54 0.22
CA ALA A 117 17.63 7.97 -0.02
C ALA A 117 18.62 8.81 0.78
N VAL A 118 18.74 8.55 2.08
CA VAL A 118 19.66 9.25 2.98
C VAL A 118 21.11 9.02 2.55
N ALA A 119 21.49 7.78 2.26
CA ALA A 119 22.82 7.45 1.76
C ALA A 119 23.14 8.19 0.46
N MET A 120 22.20 8.29 -0.49
CA MET A 120 22.37 9.05 -1.72
C MET A 120 22.47 10.56 -1.48
N ILE A 121 21.68 11.14 -0.58
CA ILE A 121 21.79 12.56 -0.20
C ILE A 121 23.17 12.84 0.36
N LEU A 122 23.66 11.99 1.28
CA LEU A 122 24.96 12.14 1.91
C LEU A 122 26.12 11.90 0.92
N ALA A 123 25.98 10.94 0.00
CA ALA A 123 26.98 10.65 -1.03
C ALA A 123 27.05 11.73 -2.11
N ASN A 124 25.95 12.43 -2.38
CA ASN A 124 25.88 13.59 -3.28
C ASN A 124 25.91 14.92 -2.52
N GLY A 125 26.40 14.94 -1.27
CA GLY A 125 26.38 16.14 -0.43
C GLY A 125 27.30 17.24 -0.95
N PHE A 126 26.70 18.42 -1.22
CA PHE A 126 27.27 19.70 -1.68
C PHE A 126 27.77 19.76 -3.13
#